data_AF-A0A069DC85-F1
#
_entry.id   AF-A0A069DC85-F1
#
_cell.length_a   1.000
_cell.length_b   1.000
_cell.length_c   1.000
_cell.angle_alpha   90.00
_cell.angle_beta   90.00
_cell.angle_gamma   90.00
#
_symmetry.space_group_name_H-M   'P 1'
#
loop_
_entity.id
_entity.type
_entity.pdbx_description
1 polymer ?
#
loop_
_entity_poly.entity_id
_entity_poly.type
_entity_poly.pdbx_seq_one_letter_code
_entity_poly.pdbx_strand_id
1 'polypeptide(L)' 'MFIVAGAPANMDELKAAGIENFIHVRVNVLETLREYNAKLLK' A
#
# COMPACT_ATOMS: atom_id res chain seq x y z
N MET A 1 4.94 0.96 -9.22
CA MET A 1 4.10 0.52 -8.09
C MET A 1 3.87 1.71 -7.18
N PHE A 2 2.63 2.14 -6.96
CA PHE A 2 2.29 3.23 -6.04
C PHE A 2 1.73 2.64 -4.74
N ILE A 3 2.32 3.03 -3.61
CA ILE A 3 1.98 2.52 -2.28
C ILE A 3 1.68 3.72 -1.39
N VAL A 4 0.52 3.72 -0.77
CA VAL A 4 0.11 4.78 0.16
C VAL A 4 0.34 4.32 1.59
N ALA A 5 1.10 5.09 2.34
CA ALA A 5 1.31 4.86 3.78
C ALA A 5 0.25 5.64 4.57
N GLY A 6 -0.58 4.91 5.31
CA GLY A 6 -1.69 5.41 6.11
C GLY A 6 -3.05 4.97 5.58
N ALA A 7 -4.08 5.17 6.40
CA ALA A 7 -5.49 5.06 6.01
C ALA A 7 -6.06 6.48 5.83
N PRO A 8 -5.77 7.17 4.72
CA PRO A 8 -6.37 8.47 4.46
C PRO A 8 -7.90 8.31 4.33
N ALA A 9 -8.64 9.34 4.73
CA ALA A 9 -10.10 9.37 4.57
C ALA A 9 -10.55 9.20 3.10
N ASN A 10 -9.64 9.44 2.16
CA ASN A 10 -9.86 9.35 0.72
C ASN A 10 -9.41 7.99 0.12
N MET A 11 -9.35 6.91 0.92
CA MET A 11 -8.99 5.58 0.42
C MET A 11 -9.85 5.13 -0.77
N ASP A 12 -11.13 5.43 -0.76
CA ASP A 12 -12.05 5.03 -1.84
C ASP A 12 -11.76 5.79 -3.15
N GLU A 13 -11.38 7.06 -3.07
CA GLU A 13 -10.93 7.85 -4.23
C GLU A 13 -9.59 7.35 -4.76
N LEU A 14 -8.65 7.01 -3.88
CA LEU A 14 -7.34 6.47 -4.26
C LEU A 14 -7.49 5.09 -4.93
N LYS A 15 -8.40 4.24 -4.42
CA LYS A 15 -8.77 2.98 -5.07
C LYS A 15 -9.38 3.21 -6.45
N ALA A 16 -10.27 4.20 -6.59
CA ALA A 16 -10.85 4.58 -7.87
C ALA A 16 -9.80 5.12 -8.87
N ALA A 17 -8.74 5.75 -8.38
CA ALA A 17 -7.58 6.18 -9.17
C ALA A 17 -6.61 5.04 -9.53
N GLY A 18 -6.88 3.79 -9.10
CA GLY A 18 -6.06 2.62 -9.41
C GLY A 18 -4.93 2.35 -8.40
N ILE A 19 -4.98 2.95 -7.22
CA ILE A 19 -4.04 2.65 -6.14
C ILE A 19 -4.61 1.51 -5.30
N GLU A 20 -3.97 0.35 -5.36
CA GLU A 20 -4.40 -0.85 -4.63
C GLU A 20 -3.51 -1.18 -3.42
N ASN A 21 -2.33 -0.57 -3.34
CA ASN A 21 -1.34 -0.89 -2.31
C ASN A 21 -1.41 0.12 -1.17
N PHE A 22 -1.92 -0.31 -0.02
CA PHE A 22 -2.05 0.52 1.18
C PHE A 22 -1.36 -0.14 2.38
N ILE A 23 -0.48 0.61 3.04
CA ILE A 23 0.16 0.20 4.29
C ILE A 23 -0.52 0.96 5.42
N HIS A 24 -1.14 0.27 6.37
CA HIS A 24 -1.83 0.90 7.49
C HIS A 24 -1.52 0.18 8.81
N VAL A 25 -1.86 0.81 9.94
CA VAL A 25 -1.51 0.30 11.28
C VAL A 25 -2.17 -1.04 11.66
N ARG A 26 -3.15 -1.52 10.89
CA ARG A 26 -3.82 -2.81 11.11
C ARG A 26 -3.22 -3.96 10.29
N VAL A 27 -2.21 -3.68 9.46
CA VAL A 27 -1.44 -4.73 8.76
C VAL A 27 -0.02 -4.78 9.28
N ASN A 28 0.61 -5.95 9.15
CA ASN A 28 2.01 -6.13 9.49
C ASN A 28 2.90 -5.39 8.48
N VAL A 29 3.25 -4.14 8.83
CA VAL A 29 4.02 -3.23 7.98
C VAL A 29 5.31 -3.85 7.48
N LEU A 30 5.99 -4.67 8.30
CA LEU A 30 7.27 -5.28 7.94
C LEU A 30 7.11 -6.34 6.82
N GLU A 31 6.06 -7.16 6.91
CA GLU A 31 5.76 -8.16 5.88
C GLU A 31 5.32 -7.49 4.59
N THR A 32 4.41 -6.52 4.66
CA THR A 32 3.92 -5.81 3.49
C THR A 32 5.04 -5.06 2.76
N LEU A 33 5.97 -4.42 3.50
CA LEU A 33 7.15 -3.78 2.91
C LEU A 33 8.08 -4.79 2.23
N ARG A 34 8.29 -5.97 2.83
CA ARG A 34 9.11 -7.04 2.22
C ARG A 34 8.49 -7.56 0.93
N GLU A 35 7.18 -7.78 0.89
CA GLU A 35 6.47 -8.21 -0.32
C GLU A 35 6.57 -7.17 -1.44
N TYR A 36 6.35 -5.89 -1.13
CA TYR A 36 6.50 -4.83 -2.12
C TYR A 36 7.94 -4.70 -2.61
N ASN A 37 8.92 -4.79 -1.72
CA ASN A 37 10.32 -4.76 -2.10
C ASN A 37 10.68 -5.95 -3.02
N ALA A 38 10.17 -7.16 -2.73
CA ALA A 38 10.36 -8.33 -3.58
C ALA A 38 9.70 -8.17 -4.97
N LYS A 39 8.57 -7.47 -5.05
CA LYS A 39 7.89 -7.15 -6.32
C LYS A 39 8.58 -6.03 -7.10
N LEU A 40 9.28 -5.11 -6.41
CA LEU A 40 9.95 -3.96 -7.01
C LEU A 40 11.40 -4.26 -7.47
N LEU A 41 12.05 -5.25 -6.86
CA LEU A 41 13.42 -5.70 -7.16
C LEU A 41 13.51 -6.75 -8.29
N LYS A 42 12.42 -6.99 -9.04
CA LYS A 42 12.41 -7.78 -10.28
C LYS A 42 12.44 -6.87 -11.50
#